data_AF-A0A523NDA4-F1
#
_entry.id   AF-A0A523NDA4-F1
#
_cell.length_a   1.000
_cell.length_b   1.000
_cell.length_c   1.000
_cell.angle_alpha   90.00
_cell.angle_beta   90.00
_cell.angle_gamma   90.00
#
_symmetry.space_group_name_H-M   'P 1'
#
loop_
_entity.id
_entity.type
_entity.pdbx_description
1 polymer ?
#
loop_
_entity_poly.entity_id
_entity_poly.type
_entity_poly.pdbx_seq_one_letter_code
_entity_poly.pdbx_strand_id
1 'polypeptide(L)'
;MSRELTEIQKKILEHLIDQIKGKGIPPTLAEVARHFGYKNRATVQQHFSAIEKKGYIRKNPKLSRGIELTLEDKFFVPRPVLGEVAAGSPLTIYPDAIDTIDLPTIARMPKDSFLLRVKGDSLKDAY
;
A
#
# COMPACT_ATOMS: atom_id res chain seq x y z
N MET A 1 -15.88 -8.27 -6.26
CA MET A 1 -15.11 -9.48 -5.90
C MET A 1 -14.51 -9.28 -4.53
N SER A 2 -14.77 -10.19 -3.59
CA SER A 2 -14.36 -10.08 -2.18
C SER A 2 -12.84 -9.91 -2.08
N ARG A 3 -12.40 -8.81 -1.46
CA ARG A 3 -10.97 -8.48 -1.21
C ARG A 3 -10.36 -9.30 -0.07
N GLU A 4 -11.17 -10.12 0.59
CA GLU A 4 -10.78 -10.88 1.76
C GLU A 4 -9.91 -12.07 1.38
N LEU A 5 -8.78 -12.22 2.05
CA LEU A 5 -7.89 -13.37 1.93
C LEU A 5 -8.53 -14.57 2.64
N THR A 6 -8.36 -15.77 2.07
CA THR A 6 -8.66 -16.98 2.84
C THR A 6 -7.61 -17.17 3.93
N GLU A 7 -7.92 -17.96 4.96
CA GLU A 7 -6.98 -18.27 6.06
C GLU A 7 -5.61 -18.74 5.55
N ILE A 8 -5.59 -19.60 4.53
CA ILE A 8 -4.36 -20.10 3.91
C ILE A 8 -3.61 -18.97 3.19
N GLN A 9 -4.32 -18.13 2.43
CA GLN A 9 -3.70 -17.01 1.72
C GLN A 9 -3.13 -15.96 2.69
N LYS A 10 -3.79 -15.77 3.84
CA LYS A 10 -3.34 -14.89 4.91
C LYS A 10 -2.03 -15.41 5.52
N LYS A 11 -1.98 -16.69 5.89
CA LYS A 11 -0.75 -17.33 6.40
C LYS A 11 0.41 -17.25 5.41
N ILE A 12 0.13 -17.47 4.12
CA ILE A 12 1.13 -17.33 3.06
C ILE A 12 1.64 -15.88 2.97
N LEU A 13 0.74 -14.89 3.04
CA LEU A 13 1.12 -13.48 3.03
C LEU A 13 1.95 -13.08 4.26
N GLU A 14 1.55 -13.53 5.45
CA GLU A 14 2.31 -13.32 6.70
C GLU A 14 3.72 -13.89 6.58
N HIS A 15 3.86 -15.12 6.08
CA HIS A 15 5.17 -15.73 5.84
C HIS A 15 6.02 -14.91 4.85
N LEU A 16 5.43 -14.35 3.78
CA LEU A 16 6.14 -13.46 2.86
C LEU A 16 6.63 -12.20 3.56
N ILE A 17 5.78 -11.56 4.38
CA ILE A 17 6.13 -10.37 5.16
C ILE A 17 7.30 -10.66 6.09
N ASP A 18 7.24 -11.76 6.83
CA ASP A 18 8.27 -12.14 7.80
C ASP A 18 9.61 -12.43 7.12
N GLN A 19 9.62 -13.11 5.97
CA GLN A 19 10.86 -13.36 5.23
C GLN A 19 11.46 -12.07 4.68
N ILE A 20 10.65 -11.17 4.14
CA ILE A 20 11.12 -9.89 3.58
C ILE A 20 11.63 -8.98 4.69
N LYS A 21 10.90 -8.84 5.80
CA LYS A 21 11.34 -8.02 6.94
C LYS A 21 12.54 -8.61 7.68
N GLY A 22 12.59 -9.94 7.82
CA GLY A 22 13.64 -10.60 8.58
C GLY A 22 14.96 -10.80 7.83
N LYS A 23 14.89 -11.19 6.54
CA LYS A 23 16.07 -11.53 5.73
C LYS A 23 16.38 -10.53 4.63
N GLY A 24 15.50 -9.56 4.38
CA GLY A 24 15.64 -8.60 3.28
C GLY A 24 15.45 -9.21 1.89
N ILE A 25 15.05 -10.48 1.79
CA ILE A 25 14.88 -11.18 0.50
C ILE A 25 13.54 -11.92 0.45
N PRO A 26 12.77 -11.78 -0.65
CA PRO A 26 11.53 -12.53 -0.82
C PRO A 26 11.83 -14.01 -1.09
N PRO A 27 11.02 -14.93 -0.53
CA PRO A 27 11.19 -16.36 -0.76
C PRO A 27 10.74 -16.76 -2.17
N THR A 28 11.29 -17.85 -2.67
CA THR A 28 10.90 -18.45 -3.95
C THR A 28 9.64 -19.32 -3.78
N LEU A 29 8.96 -19.62 -4.90
CA LEU A 29 7.84 -20.58 -4.92
C LEU A 29 8.20 -21.94 -4.30
N ALA A 30 9.45 -22.40 -4.47
CA ALA A 30 9.92 -23.67 -3.94
C ALA A 30 10.18 -23.63 -2.43
N GLU A 31 10.61 -22.47 -1.89
CA GLU A 31 10.78 -22.27 -0.45
C GLU A 31 9.42 -22.23 0.25
N VAL A 32 8.45 -21.49 -0.31
CA VAL A 32 7.09 -21.42 0.23
C VAL A 32 6.39 -22.79 0.13
N ALA A 33 6.55 -23.52 -0.97
CA ALA A 33 5.99 -24.86 -1.09
C ALA A 33 6.52 -25.81 0.00
N ARG A 34 7.83 -25.79 0.27
CA ARG A 34 8.42 -26.58 1.36
C ARG A 34 7.92 -26.16 2.73
N HIS A 35 7.82 -24.85 2.99
CA HIS A 35 7.37 -24.33 4.29
C HIS A 35 5.95 -24.76 4.63
N PHE A 36 5.04 -24.77 3.65
CA PHE A 36 3.64 -25.15 3.83
C PHE A 36 3.35 -26.63 3.52
N GLY A 37 4.38 -27.45 3.25
CA GLY A 37 4.21 -28.89 3.00
C GLY A 37 3.54 -29.25 1.67
N TYR A 38 3.55 -28.35 0.68
CA TYR A 38 2.98 -28.62 -0.64
C TYR A 38 3.93 -29.47 -1.49
N LYS A 39 3.39 -30.56 -2.07
CA LYS A 39 4.14 -31.44 -2.98
C LYS A 39 4.51 -30.76 -4.31
N ASN A 40 3.73 -29.77 -4.76
CA ASN A 40 3.93 -29.08 -6.04
C ASN A 40 3.89 -27.55 -5.85
N ARG A 41 4.76 -26.85 -6.60
CA ARG A 41 4.81 -25.39 -6.72
C ARG A 41 3.53 -24.80 -7.32
N ALA A 42 2.78 -25.57 -8.12
CA ALA A 42 1.54 -25.14 -8.77
C ALA A 42 0.49 -24.62 -7.77
N THR A 43 0.35 -25.28 -6.61
CA THR A 43 -0.60 -24.87 -5.56
C THR A 43 -0.22 -23.50 -4.98
N VAL A 44 1.07 -23.29 -4.69
CA VAL A 44 1.57 -22.00 -4.21
C VAL A 44 1.38 -20.92 -5.28
N GLN A 45 1.62 -21.24 -6.54
CA GLN A 45 1.41 -20.32 -7.66
C GLN A 45 -0.05 -19.87 -7.76
N GLN A 46 -1.01 -20.78 -7.58
CA GLN A 46 -2.44 -20.42 -7.51
C GLN A 46 -2.75 -19.47 -6.35
N HIS A 47 -2.23 -19.76 -5.15
CA HIS A 47 -2.40 -18.87 -4.00
C HIS A 47 -1.80 -17.48 -4.28
N PHE A 48 -0.59 -17.42 -4.82
CA PHE A 48 0.06 -16.17 -5.17
C PHE A 48 -0.74 -15.37 -6.21
N SER A 49 -1.28 -16.02 -7.24
CA SER A 49 -2.13 -15.33 -8.23
C SER A 49 -3.43 -14.81 -7.61
N ALA A 50 -4.01 -15.53 -6.65
CA ALA A 50 -5.17 -15.04 -5.92
C ALA A 50 -4.83 -13.85 -5.01
N ILE A 51 -3.69 -13.89 -4.32
CA ILE A 51 -3.21 -12.80 -3.44
C ILE A 51 -2.87 -11.55 -4.28
N GLU A 52 -2.25 -11.73 -5.45
CA GLU A 52 -1.95 -10.67 -6.42
C GLU A 52 -3.21 -10.06 -7.02
N LYS A 53 -4.20 -10.88 -7.42
CA LYS A 53 -5.50 -10.38 -7.89
C LYS A 53 -6.25 -9.57 -6.82
N LYS A 54 -5.97 -9.84 -5.54
CA LYS A 54 -6.48 -9.06 -4.39
C LYS A 54 -5.59 -7.87 -4.03
N GLY A 55 -4.50 -7.66 -4.77
CA GLY A 55 -3.60 -6.51 -4.69
C GLY A 55 -2.71 -6.48 -3.44
N TYR A 56 -2.39 -7.63 -2.83
CA TYR A 56 -1.48 -7.65 -1.68
C TYR A 56 -0.01 -7.88 -2.06
N ILE A 57 0.23 -8.48 -3.23
CA ILE A 57 1.58 -8.68 -3.79
C ILE A 57 1.59 -8.38 -5.28
N ARG A 58 2.76 -8.08 -5.82
CA ARG A 58 3.05 -8.03 -7.26
C ARG A 58 4.14 -9.04 -7.59
N LYS A 59 4.01 -9.75 -8.71
CA LYS A 59 5.02 -10.71 -9.19
C LYS A 59 5.68 -10.27 -10.48
N ASN A 60 6.99 -10.47 -10.55
CA ASN A 60 7.79 -10.40 -11.76
C ASN A 60 8.15 -11.82 -12.21
N PRO A 61 7.50 -12.37 -13.25
CA PRO A 61 7.69 -13.75 -13.69
C PRO A 61 9.10 -14.03 -14.25
N LYS A 62 9.89 -13.00 -14.57
CA LYS A 62 11.27 -13.16 -15.07
C LYS A 62 12.28 -13.42 -13.94
N LEU A 63 11.88 -13.20 -12.69
CA LEU A 63 12.77 -13.30 -11.53
C LEU A 63 12.28 -14.37 -10.56
N SER A 64 13.17 -15.30 -10.18
CA SER A 64 12.87 -16.36 -9.20
C SER A 64 12.41 -15.79 -7.83
N ARG A 65 12.95 -14.61 -7.48
CA ARG A 65 12.63 -13.84 -6.27
C ARG A 65 11.94 -12.51 -6.60
N GLY A 66 11.16 -12.46 -7.69
CA GLY A 66 10.46 -11.25 -8.12
C GLY A 66 9.12 -11.07 -7.41
N ILE A 67 9.07 -11.08 -6.08
CA ILE A 67 7.83 -10.85 -5.32
C ILE A 67 7.99 -9.58 -4.52
N GLU A 68 7.05 -8.65 -4.70
CA GLU A 68 7.00 -7.38 -3.99
C GLU A 68 5.69 -7.27 -3.22
N LEU A 69 5.77 -6.76 -1.98
CA LEU A 69 4.58 -6.50 -1.17
C LEU A 69 3.96 -5.19 -1.63
N THR A 70 2.69 -5.22 -2.04
CA THR A 70 1.92 -4.00 -2.37
C THR A 70 1.30 -3.37 -1.11
N LEU A 71 1.74 -3.79 0.08
CA LEU A 71 1.22 -3.32 1.36
C LEU A 71 1.56 -1.85 1.59
N GLU A 72 2.73 -1.37 1.17
CA GLU A 72 3.09 0.06 1.27
C GLU A 72 2.11 0.94 0.47
N ASP A 73 1.74 0.54 -0.75
CA ASP A 73 0.70 1.19 -1.57
C ASP A 73 -0.72 1.07 -0.98
N LYS A 74 -0.94 0.23 0.03
CA LYS A 74 -2.21 0.11 0.77
C LYS A 74 -2.20 0.84 2.09
N PHE A 75 -1.03 1.09 2.67
CA PHE A 75 -0.90 1.88 3.87
C PHE A 75 -0.96 3.35 3.57
N PHE A 76 -0.65 3.79 2.34
CA PHE A 76 -0.75 5.17 1.93
C PHE A 76 -1.67 5.31 0.71
N VAL A 77 -2.51 6.34 0.71
CA VAL A 77 -3.40 6.67 -0.39
C VAL A 77 -3.05 8.07 -0.89
N PRO A 78 -2.85 8.26 -2.21
CA PRO A 78 -2.61 9.58 -2.77
C PRO A 78 -3.85 10.45 -2.59
N ARG A 79 -3.64 11.68 -2.10
CA ARG A 79 -4.68 12.67 -1.86
C ARG A 79 -4.33 13.98 -2.57
N PRO A 80 -5.26 14.55 -3.36
CA PRO A 80 -5.00 15.79 -4.06
C PRO A 80 -5.01 16.98 -3.10
N VAL A 81 -4.07 17.90 -3.31
CA VAL A 81 -4.08 19.24 -2.72
C VAL A 81 -4.79 20.16 -3.69
N LEU A 82 -5.88 20.79 -3.23
CA LEU A 82 -6.78 21.57 -4.11
C LEU A 82 -6.54 23.08 -4.06
N GLY A 83 -5.67 23.54 -3.17
CA GLY A 83 -5.52 24.98 -2.95
C GLY A 83 -4.44 25.34 -1.97
N GLU A 84 -4.28 26.64 -1.80
CA GLU A 84 -3.32 27.22 -0.88
C GLU A 84 -4.01 28.22 0.05
N VAL A 85 -3.50 28.31 1.28
CA VAL A 85 -3.97 29.26 2.29
C VAL A 85 -2.79 30.02 2.89
N ALA A 86 -2.94 31.34 3.01
CA ALA A 86 -2.05 32.21 3.78
C ALA A 86 -2.89 32.93 4.84
N ALA A 87 -2.33 33.24 6.01
CA ALA A 87 -3.09 33.94 7.04
C ALA A 87 -3.54 35.31 6.56
N GLY A 88 -4.79 35.66 6.89
CA GLY A 88 -5.40 36.95 6.56
C GLY A 88 -5.80 37.12 5.09
N SER A 89 -5.63 36.10 4.24
CA SER A 89 -6.02 36.15 2.82
C SER A 89 -7.14 35.16 2.50
N PRO A 90 -7.98 35.44 1.48
CA PRO A 90 -9.02 34.52 1.03
C PRO A 90 -8.45 33.16 0.60
N LEU A 91 -9.21 32.10 0.86
CA LEU A 91 -8.89 30.75 0.40
C LEU A 91 -8.85 30.72 -1.13
N THR A 92 -7.75 30.23 -1.70
CA THR A 92 -7.65 29.99 -3.14
C THR A 92 -7.82 28.51 -3.43
N ILE A 93 -8.88 28.15 -4.16
CA ILE A 93 -9.15 26.79 -4.64
C ILE A 93 -8.98 26.77 -6.16
N TYR A 94 -8.26 25.76 -6.66
CA TYR A 94 -8.08 25.54 -8.09
C TYR A 94 -9.03 24.45 -8.60
N PRO A 95 -9.45 24.50 -9.87
CA PRO A 95 -10.29 23.46 -10.48
C PRO A 95 -9.58 22.09 -10.54
N ASP A 96 -8.26 22.11 -10.71
CA ASP A 96 -7.40 20.95 -10.77
C ASP A 96 -6.49 20.87 -9.54
N ALA A 97 -6.03 19.66 -9.20
CA ALA A 97 -5.09 19.46 -8.11
C ALA A 97 -3.75 20.14 -8.42
N ILE A 98 -3.26 20.95 -7.48
CA ILE A 98 -1.95 21.62 -7.59
C ILE A 98 -0.79 20.72 -7.12
N ASP A 99 -1.11 19.68 -6.35
CA ASP A 99 -0.15 18.70 -5.84
C ASP A 99 -0.86 17.41 -5.39
N THR A 100 -0.09 16.35 -5.12
CA THR A 100 -0.58 15.09 -4.55
C THR A 100 0.32 14.65 -3.40
N ILE A 101 -0.28 14.31 -2.26
CA ILE A 101 0.44 13.82 -1.08
C ILE A 101 -0.09 12.43 -0.71
N ASP A 102 0.84 11.52 -0.41
CA ASP A 102 0.52 10.20 0.11
C ASP A 102 0.19 10.28 1.59
N LEU A 103 -1.08 10.03 1.95
CA LEU A 103 -1.53 10.00 3.33
C LEU A 103 -1.72 8.57 3.81
N PRO A 104 -1.34 8.24 5.05
CA PRO A 104 -1.55 6.90 5.55
C PRO A 104 -3.06 6.61 5.67
N THR A 105 -3.50 5.38 5.42
CA THR A 105 -4.92 4.97 5.45
C THR A 105 -5.55 5.06 6.84
N ILE A 106 -4.72 5.15 7.88
CA ILE A 106 -5.17 5.47 9.25
C ILE A 106 -5.55 6.95 9.43
N ALA A 107 -5.12 7.84 8.52
CA ALA A 107 -5.53 9.24 8.55
C ALA A 107 -7.04 9.33 8.30
N ARG A 108 -7.79 9.65 9.36
CA ARG A 108 -9.24 9.77 9.32
C ARG A 108 -9.63 11.06 8.59
N MET A 109 -9.86 10.97 7.29
CA MET A 109 -10.49 12.02 6.48
C MET A 109 -12.00 11.75 6.35
N PRO A 110 -12.87 12.62 6.90
CA PRO A 110 -14.28 12.67 6.52
C PRO A 110 -14.48 12.75 4.99
N LYS A 111 -15.65 12.33 4.50
CA LYS A 111 -15.93 12.25 3.05
C LYS A 111 -15.81 13.58 2.32
N ASP A 112 -16.00 14.70 3.03
CA ASP A 112 -15.98 16.06 2.47
C ASP A 112 -14.73 16.84 2.86
N SER A 113 -13.64 16.14 3.17
CA SER A 113 -12.34 16.76 3.49
C SER A 113 -11.47 16.90 2.24
N PHE A 114 -10.69 17.98 2.21
CA PHE A 114 -9.71 18.28 1.16
C PHE A 114 -8.40 18.74 1.78
N LEU A 115 -7.31 18.64 1.03
CA LEU A 115 -5.99 19.11 1.47
C LEU A 115 -5.72 20.50 0.89
N LEU A 116 -5.14 21.35 1.74
CA LEU A 116 -4.64 22.66 1.37
C LEU A 116 -3.18 22.78 1.79
N ARG A 117 -2.39 23.51 1.01
CA ARG A 117 -1.02 23.88 1.38
C ARG A 117 -1.02 25.23 2.08
N VAL A 118 -0.45 25.30 3.26
CA VAL A 118 -0.26 26.57 3.98
C VAL A 118 1.01 27.24 3.45
N LYS A 119 0.91 28.50 3.03
CA LYS A 119 2.07 29.31 2.65
C LYS A 119 2.45 30.24 3.81
N GLY A 120 3.71 30.12 4.24
CA GLY A 120 4.30 30.90 5.32
C GLY A 120 4.15 30.26 6.70
N ASP A 121 4.58 31.01 7.70
CA ASP A 121 4.75 30.53 9.09
C ASP A 121 3.51 30.71 9.96
N SER A 122 2.40 31.09 9.34
CA SER A 122 1.24 31.66 10.03
C SER A 122 0.45 30.69 10.92
N LEU A 123 0.74 29.39 10.87
CA LEU A 123 0.17 28.36 11.74
C LEU A 123 1.21 27.78 12.71
N LYS A 124 2.38 28.41 12.87
CA LYS A 124 3.41 27.95 13.83
C LYS A 124 2.93 27.97 15.29
N ASP A 125 2.00 28.86 15.63
CA ASP A 125 1.47 29.04 17.00
C ASP A 125 -0.02 28.62 17.14
N ALA A 126 -0.57 27.91 16.15
CA ALA A 126 -1.94 27.42 16.20
C ALA A 126 -1.97 26.06 16.94
N TYR A 127 -2.34 26.08 18.21
CA TYR A 127 -2.52 24.89 19.07
C TYR A 127 -4.00 24.52 19.23
#